data_AF-A0A8J4MTI5-F1
#
_entry.id   AF-A0A8J4MTI5-F1
#
_cell.length_a   1.000
_cell.length_b   1.000
_cell.length_c   1.000
_cell.angle_alpha   90.00
_cell.angle_beta   90.00
_cell.angle_gamma   90.00
#
_symmetry.space_group_name_H-M   'P 1'
#
loop_
_entity.id
_entity.type
_entity.pdbx_description
1 polymer ?
#
loop_
_entity_poly.entity_id
_entity_poly.type
_entity_poly.pdbx_seq_one_letter_code
_entity_poly.pdbx_strand_id
1 'polypeptide(L)'
;DREKDPEYWRGQAQETLRAALRLQRLNQNVAKNLILFLGDGMGVSTVTAARILKGQLQNHKGEESLLEMDKFPYVALAKTYNTNAQVPDSAGTATAYLCGVKANEGTVGVSAGVTRDRCNTTKGQEVTSILRWAKDGGKAVGIVTTTRVTHATPSAAYAHSANRDWYSDGEMPPDALEGGCKDIARQLVENIPDIEVILGGGRKYMFPKNASDVEYPHEDKHRGTRLDRRDLVQAWHDAKPPGKVAKYVWHRRDLLALNLSRVDFLLGESWHPRVP
;
A
#
# COMPACT_ATOMS: atom_id res chain seq x y z
N ASP A 1 -9.09 -41.47 6.18
CA ASP A 1 -8.65 -42.64 6.98
C ASP A 1 -7.30 -42.49 7.67
N ARG A 2 -6.28 -41.85 7.08
CA ARG A 2 -4.95 -41.67 7.74
C ARG A 2 -4.99 -40.87 9.06
N GLU A 3 -5.82 -39.83 9.15
CA GLU A 3 -5.97 -39.02 10.37
C GLU A 3 -6.51 -39.79 11.58
N LYS A 4 -7.08 -41.00 11.38
CA LYS A 4 -7.54 -41.87 12.47
C LYS A 4 -6.37 -42.59 13.17
N ASP A 5 -5.20 -42.66 12.53
CA ASP A 5 -4.00 -43.29 13.07
C ASP A 5 -3.18 -42.28 13.90
N PRO A 6 -2.92 -42.52 15.19
CA PRO A 6 -2.06 -41.66 16.01
C PRO A 6 -0.66 -41.42 15.44
N GLU A 7 -0.09 -42.39 14.70
CA GLU A 7 1.25 -42.24 14.10
C GLU A 7 1.29 -41.15 13.02
N TYR A 8 0.17 -40.89 12.34
CA TYR A 8 0.06 -39.77 11.40
C TYR A 8 0.37 -38.43 12.08
N TRP A 9 -0.26 -38.18 13.24
CA TRP A 9 -0.08 -36.94 14.00
C TRP A 9 1.30 -36.86 14.65
N ARG A 10 1.82 -37.98 15.17
CA ARG A 10 3.18 -38.05 15.73
C ARG A 10 4.24 -37.75 14.66
N GLY A 11 4.06 -38.27 13.45
CA GLY A 11 4.91 -37.99 12.30
C GLY A 11 4.96 -36.49 11.98
N GLN A 12 3.80 -35.85 11.85
CA GLN A 12 3.72 -34.40 11.58
C GLN A 12 4.36 -33.56 12.69
N ALA A 13 4.15 -33.93 13.96
CA ALA A 13 4.77 -33.25 15.09
C ALA A 13 6.30 -33.36 15.07
N GLN A 14 6.84 -34.54 14.72
CA GLN A 14 8.29 -34.74 14.58
C GLN A 14 8.88 -33.91 13.44
N GLU A 15 8.19 -33.81 12.30
CA GLU A 15 8.60 -32.94 11.20
C GLU A 15 8.61 -31.46 11.60
N THR A 16 7.56 -31.01 12.30
CA THR A 16 7.45 -29.64 12.81
C THR A 16 8.59 -29.31 13.78
N LEU A 17 8.89 -30.23 14.72
CA LEU A 17 10.00 -30.07 15.65
C LEU A 17 11.36 -30.01 14.93
N ARG A 18 11.59 -30.89 13.96
CA ARG A 18 12.83 -30.86 13.16
C ARG A 18 12.98 -29.55 12.38
N ALA A 19 11.89 -29.02 11.83
CA ALA A 19 11.91 -27.72 11.16
C ALA A 19 12.24 -26.59 12.14
N ALA A 20 11.64 -26.57 13.33
CA ALA A 20 11.94 -25.59 14.38
C ALA A 20 13.41 -25.64 14.85
N LEU A 21 13.97 -26.84 15.02
CA LEU A 21 15.38 -27.00 15.42
C LEU A 21 16.36 -26.48 14.37
N ARG A 22 16.00 -26.51 13.07
CA ARG A 22 16.84 -25.92 12.01
C ARG A 22 16.87 -24.39 12.04
N LEU A 23 15.86 -23.74 12.64
CA LEU A 23 15.74 -22.28 12.73
C LEU A 23 16.56 -21.67 13.89
N GLN A 24 17.30 -22.47 14.66
CA GLN A 24 18.07 -21.99 15.81
C GLN A 24 19.17 -20.98 15.45
N ARG A 25 19.65 -20.97 14.20
CA ARG A 25 20.62 -19.98 13.73
C ARG A 25 19.89 -18.80 13.09
N LEU A 26 19.82 -17.68 13.81
CA LEU A 26 19.26 -16.44 13.29
C LEU A 26 20.11 -15.90 12.14
N ASN A 27 19.45 -15.39 11.09
CA ASN A 27 20.12 -14.60 10.06
C ASN A 27 20.43 -13.20 10.62
N GLN A 28 21.70 -12.92 10.85
CA GLN A 28 22.17 -11.63 11.37
C GLN A 28 22.67 -10.68 10.28
N ASN A 29 22.56 -11.07 9.01
CA ASN A 29 22.97 -10.22 7.90
C ASN A 29 22.02 -9.03 7.73
N VAL A 30 22.55 -7.91 7.24
CA VAL A 30 21.73 -6.74 6.89
C VAL A 30 20.87 -7.06 5.68
N ALA A 31 19.57 -6.81 5.79
CA ALA A 31 18.63 -7.02 4.68
C ALA A 31 18.92 -6.04 3.54
N LYS A 32 19.24 -6.58 2.35
CA LYS A 32 19.39 -5.78 1.13
C LYS A 32 18.04 -5.20 0.67
N ASN A 33 16.99 -6.02 0.73
CA ASN A 33 15.64 -5.74 0.26
C ASN A 33 14.64 -5.90 1.42
N LEU A 34 13.62 -5.05 1.43
CA LEU A 34 12.49 -5.13 2.36
C LEU A 34 11.20 -5.25 1.55
N ILE A 35 10.37 -6.25 1.86
CA ILE A 35 9.07 -6.45 1.23
C ILE A 35 8.04 -6.60 2.35
N LEU A 36 7.05 -5.71 2.37
CA LEU A 36 5.94 -5.76 3.32
C LEU A 36 4.66 -6.10 2.56
N PHE A 37 4.07 -7.26 2.87
CA PHE A 37 2.73 -7.61 2.43
C PHE A 37 1.73 -7.22 3.50
N LEU A 38 0.71 -6.47 3.09
CA LEU A 38 -0.34 -6.04 4.00
C LEU A 38 -1.72 -6.42 3.48
N GLY A 39 -2.39 -7.32 4.21
CA GLY A 39 -3.81 -7.60 4.03
C GLY A 39 -4.65 -6.62 4.85
N ASP A 40 -5.22 -5.60 4.19
CA ASP A 40 -6.12 -4.64 4.83
C ASP A 40 -7.37 -5.37 5.36
N GLY A 41 -7.66 -5.24 6.66
CA GLY A 41 -8.74 -5.99 7.35
C GLY A 41 -8.50 -7.50 7.53
N MET A 42 -7.29 -8.01 7.28
CA MET A 42 -6.97 -9.44 7.34
C MET A 42 -6.62 -9.91 8.76
N GLY A 43 -7.63 -9.97 9.64
CA GLY A 43 -7.49 -10.54 10.99
C GLY A 43 -7.27 -12.06 10.98
N VAL A 44 -6.99 -12.63 12.17
CA VAL A 44 -6.72 -14.08 12.32
C VAL A 44 -7.89 -14.94 11.80
N SER A 45 -9.13 -14.50 12.01
CA SER A 45 -10.32 -15.18 11.47
C SER A 45 -10.33 -15.20 9.95
N THR A 46 -10.02 -14.07 9.30
CA THR A 46 -9.90 -13.95 7.84
C THR A 46 -8.82 -14.88 7.30
N VAL A 47 -7.65 -14.97 7.96
CA VAL A 47 -6.56 -15.88 7.57
C VAL A 47 -7.03 -17.34 7.61
N THR A 48 -7.68 -17.77 8.70
CA THR A 48 -8.18 -19.16 8.81
C THR A 48 -9.27 -19.47 7.81
N ALA A 49 -10.22 -18.56 7.59
CA ALA A 49 -11.26 -18.74 6.57
C ALA A 49 -10.65 -18.85 5.15
N ALA A 50 -9.66 -18.01 4.83
CA ALA A 50 -8.96 -18.06 3.55
C ALA A 50 -8.15 -19.34 3.37
N ARG A 51 -7.54 -19.87 4.44
CA ARG A 51 -6.82 -21.16 4.43
C ARG A 51 -7.75 -22.31 4.02
N ILE A 52 -8.91 -22.41 4.67
CA ILE A 52 -9.91 -23.43 4.39
C ILE A 52 -10.40 -23.32 2.94
N LEU A 53 -10.79 -22.11 2.52
CA LEU A 53 -11.24 -21.86 1.16
C LEU A 53 -10.17 -22.24 0.12
N LYS A 54 -8.90 -21.85 0.32
CA LYS A 54 -7.79 -22.21 -0.58
C LYS A 54 -7.67 -23.72 -0.73
N GLY A 55 -7.71 -24.46 0.38
CA GLY A 55 -7.63 -25.92 0.35
C GLY A 55 -8.80 -26.56 -0.40
N GLN A 56 -10.03 -26.10 -0.16
CA GLN A 56 -11.22 -26.59 -0.84
C GLN A 56 -11.20 -26.31 -2.36
N LEU A 57 -10.71 -25.14 -2.78
CA LEU A 57 -10.51 -24.82 -4.20
C LEU A 57 -9.44 -25.71 -4.87
N GLN A 58 -8.61 -26.39 -4.08
CA GLN A 58 -7.61 -27.36 -4.54
C GLN A 58 -8.07 -28.82 -4.36
N ASN A 59 -9.37 -29.06 -4.13
CA ASN A 59 -9.95 -30.38 -3.86
C ASN A 59 -9.39 -31.08 -2.59
N HIS A 60 -8.94 -30.31 -1.61
CA HIS A 60 -8.63 -30.79 -0.25
C HIS A 60 -9.79 -30.51 0.72
N LYS A 61 -9.70 -30.93 1.99
CA LYS A 61 -10.76 -30.66 2.98
C LYS A 61 -10.77 -29.19 3.41
N GLY A 62 -9.58 -28.61 3.58
CA GLY A 62 -9.37 -27.18 3.77
C GLY A 62 -8.48 -26.87 4.97
N GLU A 63 -8.86 -27.38 6.14
CA GLU A 63 -8.25 -27.04 7.43
C GLU A 63 -6.77 -27.41 7.53
N GLU A 64 -6.37 -28.49 6.86
CA GLU A 64 -5.01 -29.02 6.79
C GLU A 64 -4.11 -28.29 5.78
N SER A 65 -4.71 -27.49 4.89
CA SER A 65 -3.97 -26.75 3.87
C SER A 65 -3.20 -25.58 4.47
N LEU A 66 -2.11 -25.15 3.83
CA LEU A 66 -1.32 -24.00 4.26
C LEU A 66 -1.41 -22.85 3.24
N LEU A 67 -1.58 -21.63 3.75
CA LEU A 67 -1.30 -20.41 3.01
C LEU A 67 0.21 -20.22 2.87
N GLU A 68 0.65 -19.39 1.92
CA GLU A 68 2.09 -19.08 1.80
C GLU A 68 2.62 -18.34 3.04
N MET A 69 1.78 -17.52 3.67
CA MET A 69 2.10 -16.84 4.92
C MET A 69 2.23 -17.80 6.12
N ASP A 70 1.54 -18.96 6.10
CA ASP A 70 1.64 -19.96 7.19
C ASP A 70 3.01 -20.64 7.22
N LYS A 71 3.77 -20.55 6.12
CA LYS A 71 5.13 -21.11 6.01
C LYS A 71 6.19 -20.19 6.61
N PHE A 72 5.84 -18.98 7.01
CA PHE A 72 6.81 -18.06 7.61
C PHE A 72 7.24 -18.55 9.00
N PRO A 73 8.55 -18.57 9.31
CA PRO A 73 9.07 -19.18 10.54
C PRO A 73 8.82 -18.35 11.81
N TYR A 74 8.47 -17.07 11.67
CA TYR A 74 8.30 -16.14 12.78
C TYR A 74 6.93 -15.48 12.70
N VAL A 75 6.20 -15.53 13.83
CA VAL A 75 4.87 -14.97 13.98
C VAL A 75 4.83 -14.11 15.24
N ALA A 76 4.17 -12.97 15.16
CA ALA A 76 3.91 -12.09 16.29
C ALA A 76 2.49 -11.54 16.22
N LEU A 77 1.95 -11.15 17.37
CA LEU A 77 0.70 -10.41 17.45
C LEU A 77 1.00 -8.90 17.53
N ALA A 78 0.22 -8.10 16.80
CA ALA A 78 0.33 -6.65 16.78
C ALA A 78 -0.87 -5.99 17.47
N LYS A 79 -0.62 -5.01 18.35
CA LYS A 79 -1.67 -4.19 19.01
C LYS A 79 -2.00 -2.96 18.17
N THR A 80 -3.17 -2.96 17.54
CA THR A 80 -3.49 -2.06 16.41
C THR A 80 -4.16 -0.73 16.77
N TYR A 81 -4.57 -0.51 18.02
CA TYR A 81 -5.27 0.73 18.44
C TYR A 81 -4.60 2.03 17.94
N ASN A 82 -5.39 3.03 17.57
CA ASN A 82 -4.93 4.40 17.31
C ASN A 82 -4.85 5.20 18.61
N THR A 83 -4.16 6.34 18.58
CA THR A 83 -4.00 7.19 19.77
C THR A 83 -5.32 7.71 20.33
N ASN A 84 -6.34 7.82 19.49
CA ASN A 84 -7.69 8.30 19.85
C ASN A 84 -8.81 7.27 19.61
N ALA A 85 -8.50 6.03 19.19
CA ALA A 85 -9.50 5.01 18.89
C ALA A 85 -9.04 3.59 19.24
N GLN A 86 -9.88 2.82 19.92
CA GLN A 86 -9.59 1.43 20.29
C GLN A 86 -9.65 0.50 19.07
N VAL A 87 -10.71 0.64 18.28
CA VAL A 87 -10.81 0.03 16.95
C VAL A 87 -10.25 1.05 15.96
N PRO A 88 -9.12 0.74 15.30
CA PRO A 88 -8.43 1.72 14.49
C PRO A 88 -8.97 1.79 13.06
N ASP A 89 -8.54 2.79 12.31
CA ASP A 89 -8.71 2.83 10.85
C ASP A 89 -7.41 2.51 10.09
N SER A 90 -7.53 2.38 8.77
CA SER A 90 -6.38 2.12 7.89
C SER A 90 -5.34 3.25 7.93
N ALA A 91 -5.71 4.52 8.11
CA ALA A 91 -4.78 5.64 8.02
C ALA A 91 -3.84 5.72 9.22
N GLY A 92 -4.38 5.69 10.42
CA GLY A 92 -3.55 5.75 11.61
C GLY A 92 -2.73 4.46 11.80
N THR A 93 -3.26 3.29 11.41
CA THR A 93 -2.46 2.05 11.39
C THR A 93 -1.34 2.09 10.36
N ALA A 94 -1.58 2.64 9.16
CA ALA A 94 -0.56 2.81 8.14
C ALA A 94 0.60 3.67 8.58
N THR A 95 0.30 4.77 9.27
CA THR A 95 1.32 5.61 9.90
C THR A 95 2.14 4.81 10.93
N ALA A 96 1.50 3.93 11.69
CA ALA A 96 2.20 3.10 12.69
C ALA A 96 3.19 2.09 12.05
N TYR A 97 2.75 1.28 11.08
CA TYR A 97 3.62 0.23 10.53
C TYR A 97 4.57 0.72 9.41
N LEU A 98 4.31 1.88 8.78
CA LEU A 98 5.21 2.46 7.77
C LEU A 98 6.14 3.52 8.34
N CYS A 99 5.70 4.31 9.31
CA CYS A 99 6.50 5.41 9.88
C CYS A 99 7.00 5.14 11.31
N GLY A 100 6.53 4.07 11.96
CA GLY A 100 6.94 3.71 13.32
C GLY A 100 6.32 4.57 14.43
N VAL A 101 5.31 5.39 14.11
CA VAL A 101 4.65 6.31 15.04
C VAL A 101 3.13 6.08 15.02
N LYS A 102 2.51 5.85 16.19
CA LYS A 102 1.05 5.78 16.28
C LYS A 102 0.43 7.16 16.05
N ALA A 103 -0.68 7.18 15.32
CA ALA A 103 -1.37 8.41 14.93
C ALA A 103 -2.88 8.33 15.23
N ASN A 104 -3.53 9.48 15.06
CA ASN A 104 -4.98 9.62 15.19
C ASN A 104 -5.69 8.98 14.00
N GLU A 105 -6.89 8.46 14.25
CA GLU A 105 -7.78 7.93 13.23
C GLU A 105 -8.00 8.95 12.09
N GLY A 106 -7.91 8.49 10.85
CA GLY A 106 -8.16 9.32 9.66
C GLY A 106 -7.01 10.24 9.26
N THR A 107 -5.88 10.23 9.98
CA THR A 107 -4.68 11.02 9.63
C THR A 107 -3.61 10.12 9.01
N VAL A 108 -2.86 10.64 8.04
CA VAL A 108 -1.90 9.88 7.21
C VAL A 108 -0.50 10.47 7.35
N GLY A 109 0.48 9.66 7.75
CA GLY A 109 1.90 10.05 7.77
C GLY A 109 2.22 11.20 8.73
N VAL A 110 1.39 11.42 9.74
CA VAL A 110 1.56 12.51 10.72
C VAL A 110 1.39 11.98 12.15
N SER A 111 1.96 12.68 13.11
CA SER A 111 1.84 12.34 14.52
C SER A 111 0.41 12.59 15.05
N ALA A 112 0.13 12.10 16.26
CA ALA A 112 -1.13 12.39 16.97
C ALA A 112 -1.30 13.88 17.37
N GLY A 113 -0.31 14.74 17.11
CA GLY A 113 -0.45 16.19 17.24
C GLY A 113 -1.33 16.83 16.17
N VAL A 114 -1.64 16.11 15.08
CA VAL A 114 -2.54 16.59 14.02
C VAL A 114 -4.00 16.31 14.40
N THR A 115 -4.82 17.36 14.33
CA THR A 115 -6.27 17.23 14.44
C THR A 115 -6.84 16.89 13.06
N ARG A 116 -7.66 15.83 12.97
CA ARG A 116 -8.31 15.45 11.70
C ARG A 116 -9.05 16.66 11.10
N ASP A 117 -8.97 16.81 9.78
CA ASP A 117 -9.55 17.93 9.01
C ASP A 117 -8.91 19.31 9.24
N ARG A 118 -7.91 19.45 10.13
CA ARG A 118 -7.27 20.73 10.42
C ARG A 118 -5.91 20.83 9.76
N CYS A 119 -5.90 21.31 8.52
CA CYS A 119 -4.68 21.48 7.71
C CYS A 119 -3.55 22.20 8.46
N ASN A 120 -3.88 23.29 9.16
CA ASN A 120 -2.92 24.12 9.90
C ASN A 120 -2.17 23.37 11.03
N THR A 121 -2.65 22.20 11.46
CA THR A 121 -1.98 21.36 12.47
C THR A 121 -0.96 20.39 11.88
N THR A 122 -0.88 20.27 10.55
CA THR A 122 0.00 19.30 9.86
C THR A 122 1.48 19.67 9.95
N LYS A 123 1.79 20.96 9.80
CA LYS A 123 3.17 21.44 9.67
C LYS A 123 3.98 21.18 10.94
N GLY A 124 5.11 20.50 10.80
CA GLY A 124 5.98 20.11 11.91
C GLY A 124 5.53 18.85 12.65
N GLN A 125 4.48 18.18 12.19
CA GLN A 125 3.97 16.92 12.75
C GLN A 125 4.12 15.76 11.76
N GLU A 126 4.79 15.96 10.63
CA GLU A 126 5.08 14.93 9.64
C GLU A 126 6.00 13.85 10.22
N VAL A 127 5.74 12.57 9.89
CA VAL A 127 6.59 11.45 10.31
C VAL A 127 7.10 10.67 9.09
N THR A 128 8.41 10.46 9.04
CA THR A 128 9.08 9.85 7.88
C THR A 128 8.80 8.34 7.79
N SER A 129 8.41 7.88 6.60
CA SER A 129 8.13 6.48 6.33
C SER A 129 9.40 5.68 6.04
N ILE A 130 9.34 4.36 6.20
CA ILE A 130 10.38 3.42 5.79
C ILE A 130 10.65 3.48 4.28
N LEU A 131 9.65 3.82 3.48
CA LEU A 131 9.82 4.00 2.04
C LEU A 131 10.69 5.23 1.75
N ARG A 132 10.49 6.34 2.48
CA ARG A 132 11.35 7.51 2.41
C ARG A 132 12.78 7.20 2.90
N TRP A 133 12.92 6.52 4.04
CA TRP A 133 14.23 6.09 4.56
C TRP A 133 14.99 5.19 3.58
N ALA A 134 14.30 4.25 2.94
CA ALA A 134 14.90 3.39 1.92
C ALA A 134 15.40 4.21 0.72
N LYS A 135 14.60 5.18 0.27
CA LYS A 135 14.96 6.06 -0.84
C LYS A 135 16.15 6.95 -0.51
N ASP A 136 16.15 7.59 0.66
CA ASP A 136 17.28 8.41 1.15
C ASP A 136 18.55 7.55 1.34
N GLY A 137 18.38 6.26 1.66
CA GLY A 137 19.46 5.26 1.68
C GLY A 137 19.90 4.74 0.31
N GLY A 138 19.45 5.35 -0.79
CA GLY A 138 19.84 5.00 -2.16
C GLY A 138 19.22 3.70 -2.70
N LYS A 139 18.14 3.19 -2.08
CA LYS A 139 17.42 2.01 -2.56
C LYS A 139 16.32 2.41 -3.54
N ALA A 140 16.02 1.51 -4.47
CA ALA A 140 14.78 1.57 -5.24
C ALA A 140 13.59 1.25 -4.31
N VAL A 141 12.47 1.91 -4.55
CA VAL A 141 11.25 1.79 -3.76
C VAL A 141 10.03 1.62 -4.65
N GLY A 142 9.00 0.97 -4.11
CA GLY A 142 7.77 0.76 -4.86
C GLY A 142 6.56 0.53 -3.97
N ILE A 143 5.40 0.81 -4.54
CA ILE A 143 4.09 0.66 -3.94
C ILE A 143 3.24 -0.15 -4.89
N VAL A 144 2.68 -1.26 -4.41
CA VAL A 144 1.74 -2.10 -5.17
C VAL A 144 0.52 -2.31 -4.30
N THR A 145 -0.65 -1.99 -4.82
CA THR A 145 -1.90 -2.12 -4.09
C THR A 145 -3.03 -2.50 -5.02
N THR A 146 -3.99 -3.27 -4.52
CA THR A 146 -5.28 -3.42 -5.19
C THR A 146 -6.22 -2.27 -4.89
N THR A 147 -5.85 -1.28 -4.07
CA THR A 147 -6.72 -0.11 -3.81
C THR A 147 -6.36 1.04 -4.76
N ARG A 148 -6.90 2.22 -4.50
CA ARG A 148 -6.42 3.46 -5.13
C ARG A 148 -5.02 3.76 -4.56
N VAL A 149 -4.05 4.18 -5.36
CA VAL A 149 -2.70 4.50 -4.86
C VAL A 149 -2.69 5.65 -3.85
N THR A 150 -3.76 6.46 -3.84
CA THR A 150 -4.06 7.51 -2.87
C THR A 150 -4.83 7.04 -1.63
N HIS A 151 -5.16 5.75 -1.52
CA HIS A 151 -5.82 5.20 -0.34
C HIS A 151 -4.93 5.32 0.91
N ALA A 152 -5.54 5.28 2.10
CA ALA A 152 -4.84 5.44 3.39
C ALA A 152 -3.60 4.55 3.55
N THR A 153 -3.74 3.25 3.24
CA THR A 153 -2.67 2.24 3.36
C THR A 153 -1.42 2.57 2.54
N PRO A 154 -1.49 2.72 1.20
CA PRO A 154 -0.32 3.12 0.42
C PRO A 154 0.15 4.56 0.69
N SER A 155 -0.77 5.49 0.98
CA SER A 155 -0.43 6.91 1.11
C SER A 155 0.43 7.23 2.32
N ALA A 156 0.33 6.52 3.44
CA ALA A 156 1.22 6.75 4.57
C ALA A 156 2.71 6.45 4.26
N ALA A 157 3.00 5.79 3.13
CA ALA A 157 4.38 5.61 2.67
C ALA A 157 4.99 6.90 2.08
N TYR A 158 4.19 7.88 1.66
CA TYR A 158 4.70 9.06 0.95
C TYR A 158 4.02 10.39 1.31
N ALA A 159 2.81 10.36 1.85
CA ALA A 159 1.99 11.53 2.12
C ALA A 159 1.94 11.89 3.60
N HIS A 160 1.71 13.17 3.87
CA HIS A 160 1.43 13.75 5.17
C HIS A 160 0.12 14.53 5.05
N SER A 161 -0.97 14.02 5.65
CA SER A 161 -2.31 14.61 5.52
C SER A 161 -3.10 14.53 6.82
N ALA A 162 -3.75 15.64 7.16
CA ALA A 162 -4.72 15.71 8.26
C ALA A 162 -6.03 14.97 7.96
N ASN A 163 -6.30 14.60 6.71
CA ASN A 163 -7.43 13.73 6.37
C ASN A 163 -7.08 12.78 5.23
N ARG A 164 -7.29 11.47 5.47
CA ARG A 164 -7.16 10.39 4.48
C ARG A 164 -8.07 10.54 3.26
N ASP A 165 -9.13 11.33 3.34
CA ASP A 165 -10.11 11.51 2.27
C ASP A 165 -9.75 12.65 1.29
N TRP A 166 -8.64 13.35 1.53
CA TRP A 166 -8.11 14.38 0.63
C TRP A 166 -7.35 13.74 -0.55
N TYR A 167 -8.03 12.89 -1.31
CA TYR A 167 -7.44 12.12 -2.43
C TYR A 167 -6.96 13.03 -3.56
N SER A 168 -7.80 13.98 -4.00
CA SER A 168 -7.49 15.09 -4.88
C SER A 168 -7.92 16.42 -4.25
N ASP A 169 -7.55 17.53 -4.86
CA ASP A 169 -7.94 18.88 -4.46
C ASP A 169 -9.47 19.08 -4.46
N GLY A 170 -10.20 18.32 -5.30
CA GLY A 170 -11.66 18.33 -5.33
C GLY A 170 -12.34 17.77 -4.07
N GLU A 171 -11.64 17.00 -3.25
CA GLU A 171 -12.15 16.50 -1.95
C GLU A 171 -11.67 17.33 -0.76
N MET A 172 -10.86 18.37 -0.98
CA MET A 172 -10.33 19.21 0.09
C MET A 172 -11.26 20.40 0.38
N PRO A 173 -11.45 20.76 1.66
CA PRO A 173 -12.19 21.97 2.00
C PRO A 173 -11.35 23.22 1.62
N PRO A 174 -12.00 24.37 1.31
CA PRO A 174 -11.29 25.58 0.88
C PRO A 174 -10.22 26.06 1.86
N ASP A 175 -10.49 25.97 3.17
CA ASP A 175 -9.55 26.38 4.22
C ASP A 175 -8.28 25.51 4.24
N ALA A 176 -8.36 24.23 3.87
CA ALA A 176 -7.20 23.37 3.73
C ALA A 176 -6.35 23.73 2.49
N LEU A 177 -7.00 24.06 1.38
CA LEU A 177 -6.31 24.51 0.16
C LEU A 177 -5.62 25.86 0.38
N GLU A 178 -6.32 26.82 0.99
CA GLU A 178 -5.77 28.13 1.37
C GLU A 178 -4.66 28.02 2.41
N GLY A 179 -4.79 27.07 3.35
CA GLY A 179 -3.78 26.72 4.34
C GLY A 179 -2.52 26.07 3.76
N GLY A 180 -2.50 25.78 2.45
CA GLY A 180 -1.34 25.24 1.73
C GLY A 180 -1.18 23.72 1.85
N CYS A 181 -2.18 23.00 2.37
CA CYS A 181 -2.16 21.55 2.32
C CYS A 181 -2.25 21.05 0.88
N LYS A 182 -1.56 19.94 0.61
CA LYS A 182 -1.58 19.27 -0.69
C LYS A 182 -2.43 18.01 -0.60
N ASP A 183 -3.22 17.75 -1.63
CA ASP A 183 -3.93 16.49 -1.77
C ASP A 183 -2.96 15.30 -1.90
N ILE A 184 -3.43 14.10 -1.56
CA ILE A 184 -2.63 12.88 -1.53
C ILE A 184 -2.07 12.55 -2.93
N ALA A 185 -2.85 12.72 -4.00
CA ALA A 185 -2.38 12.48 -5.37
C ALA A 185 -1.20 13.40 -5.73
N ARG A 186 -1.27 14.68 -5.37
CA ARG A 186 -0.16 15.62 -5.55
C ARG A 186 1.07 15.21 -4.73
N GLN A 187 0.88 14.76 -3.50
CA GLN A 187 1.98 14.31 -2.65
C GLN A 187 2.67 13.04 -3.19
N LEU A 188 1.94 12.15 -3.86
CA LEU A 188 2.51 10.95 -4.52
C LEU A 188 3.61 11.32 -5.52
N VAL A 189 3.41 12.39 -6.27
CA VAL A 189 4.35 12.80 -7.34
C VAL A 189 5.39 13.82 -6.87
N GLU A 190 5.12 14.55 -5.78
CA GLU A 190 5.98 15.64 -5.31
C GLU A 190 6.86 15.29 -4.10
N ASN A 191 6.39 14.46 -3.16
CA ASN A 191 7.15 14.21 -1.91
C ASN A 191 8.31 13.23 -2.13
N ILE A 192 8.11 12.26 -3.01
CA ILE A 192 9.13 11.29 -3.43
C ILE A 192 9.01 11.15 -4.96
N PRO A 193 9.56 12.11 -5.73
CA PRO A 193 9.35 12.16 -7.18
C PRO A 193 9.89 10.92 -7.90
N ASP A 194 10.84 10.21 -7.29
CA ASP A 194 11.54 9.08 -7.89
C ASP A 194 11.11 7.72 -7.29
N ILE A 195 9.84 7.52 -6.94
CA ILE A 195 9.33 6.16 -6.69
C ILE A 195 9.40 5.36 -8.01
N GLU A 196 10.17 4.27 -8.03
CA GLU A 196 10.42 3.46 -9.22
C GLU A 196 9.17 2.70 -9.69
N VAL A 197 8.36 2.19 -8.77
CA VAL A 197 7.16 1.41 -9.12
C VAL A 197 5.95 1.89 -8.33
N ILE A 198 4.91 2.33 -9.02
CA ILE A 198 3.61 2.65 -8.44
C ILE A 198 2.56 1.85 -9.22
N LEU A 199 1.92 0.87 -8.58
CA LEU A 199 0.89 0.04 -9.19
C LEU A 199 -0.37 0.03 -8.32
N GLY A 200 -1.52 0.38 -8.89
CA GLY A 200 -2.82 0.27 -8.23
C GLY A 200 -3.94 0.85 -9.06
N GLY A 201 -4.98 1.37 -8.41
CA GLY A 201 -6.04 2.14 -9.07
C GLY A 201 -5.97 3.63 -8.75
N GLY A 202 -7.01 4.38 -9.13
CA GLY A 202 -7.20 5.76 -8.67
C GLY A 202 -6.98 6.86 -9.71
N ARG A 203 -6.91 6.50 -11.00
CA ARG A 203 -6.70 7.44 -12.13
C ARG A 203 -7.46 8.75 -12.03
N LYS A 204 -8.73 8.72 -11.60
CA LYS A 204 -9.58 9.92 -11.53
C LYS A 204 -8.96 11.08 -10.74
N TYR A 205 -8.12 10.79 -9.74
CA TYR A 205 -7.46 11.81 -8.91
C TYR A 205 -6.23 12.44 -9.55
N MET A 206 -5.75 11.86 -10.65
CA MET A 206 -4.54 12.29 -11.36
C MET A 206 -4.86 13.24 -12.52
N PHE A 207 -6.10 13.28 -13.00
CA PHE A 207 -6.48 14.03 -14.19
C PHE A 207 -7.42 15.22 -13.90
N PRO A 208 -7.37 16.27 -14.74
CA PRO A 208 -8.26 17.43 -14.64
C PRO A 208 -9.74 17.06 -14.63
N LYS A 209 -10.55 17.89 -13.96
CA LYS A 209 -12.00 17.74 -13.94
C LYS A 209 -12.56 17.62 -15.36
N ASN A 210 -13.44 16.66 -15.56
CA ASN A 210 -14.09 16.31 -16.82
C ASN A 210 -13.21 15.63 -17.88
N ALA A 211 -11.92 15.39 -17.62
CA ALA A 211 -11.11 14.54 -18.49
C ALA A 211 -11.70 13.13 -18.54
N SER A 212 -11.98 12.61 -19.74
CA SER A 212 -12.51 11.26 -19.93
C SER A 212 -11.49 10.21 -19.49
N ASP A 213 -11.97 9.17 -18.81
CA ASP A 213 -11.14 8.01 -18.48
C ASP A 213 -10.88 7.16 -19.74
N VAL A 214 -9.66 6.63 -19.85
CA VAL A 214 -9.21 5.84 -21.01
C VAL A 214 -9.92 4.50 -21.17
N GLU A 215 -10.41 3.91 -20.08
CA GLU A 215 -11.12 2.62 -20.07
C GLU A 215 -12.63 2.82 -20.14
N TYR A 216 -13.13 3.93 -19.59
CA TYR A 216 -14.55 4.28 -19.57
C TYR A 216 -14.84 5.71 -20.08
N PRO A 217 -14.65 5.97 -21.38
CA PRO A 217 -14.68 7.33 -21.93
C PRO A 217 -16.05 8.02 -21.88
N HIS A 218 -17.14 7.25 -21.74
CA HIS A 218 -18.52 7.73 -21.80
C HIS A 218 -19.24 7.75 -20.45
N GLU A 219 -18.53 7.51 -19.34
CA GLU A 219 -19.12 7.42 -18.01
C GLU A 219 -18.62 8.55 -17.10
N ASP A 220 -19.52 9.47 -16.75
CA ASP A 220 -19.17 10.69 -15.99
C ASP A 220 -18.55 10.40 -14.62
N LYS A 221 -18.98 9.33 -13.95
CA LYS A 221 -18.44 8.90 -12.66
C LYS A 221 -16.96 8.49 -12.71
N HIS A 222 -16.42 8.28 -13.91
CA HIS A 222 -15.03 7.86 -14.15
C HIS A 222 -14.11 9.01 -14.55
N ARG A 223 -14.67 10.19 -14.84
CA ARG A 223 -13.88 11.36 -15.26
C ARG A 223 -12.92 11.83 -14.16
N GLY A 224 -11.88 12.54 -14.58
CA GLY A 224 -10.94 13.22 -13.69
C GLY A 224 -11.67 14.15 -12.71
N THR A 225 -11.10 14.32 -11.51
CA THR A 225 -11.70 15.09 -10.42
C THR A 225 -10.96 16.37 -10.08
N ARG A 226 -9.74 16.58 -10.60
CA ARG A 226 -8.88 17.68 -10.16
C ARG A 226 -9.40 19.05 -10.58
N LEU A 227 -9.57 19.97 -9.64
CA LEU A 227 -10.07 21.33 -9.89
C LEU A 227 -8.96 22.28 -10.32
N ASP A 228 -7.71 21.98 -9.94
CA ASP A 228 -6.50 22.73 -10.26
C ASP A 228 -6.02 22.59 -11.71
N ARG A 229 -6.75 21.80 -12.52
CA ARG A 229 -6.47 21.54 -13.95
C ARG A 229 -5.13 20.84 -14.23
N ARG A 230 -4.49 20.24 -13.23
CA ARG A 230 -3.23 19.52 -13.43
C ARG A 230 -3.45 18.11 -13.97
N ASP A 231 -2.57 17.69 -14.86
CA ASP A 231 -2.33 16.28 -15.18
C ASP A 231 -1.13 15.80 -14.37
N LEU A 232 -1.38 15.01 -13.32
CA LEU A 232 -0.33 14.52 -12.44
C LEU A 232 0.43 13.34 -13.02
N VAL A 233 -0.14 12.60 -13.99
CA VAL A 233 0.62 11.55 -14.71
C VAL A 233 1.68 12.22 -15.59
N GLN A 234 1.31 13.29 -16.28
CA GLN A 234 2.25 14.10 -17.04
C GLN A 234 3.29 14.75 -16.12
N ALA A 235 2.86 15.35 -15.00
CA ALA A 235 3.79 15.95 -14.04
C ALA A 235 4.77 14.92 -13.44
N TRP A 236 4.32 13.69 -13.16
CA TRP A 236 5.18 12.59 -12.71
C TRP A 236 6.20 12.20 -13.79
N HIS A 237 5.78 12.14 -15.05
CA HIS A 237 6.66 11.82 -16.17
C HIS A 237 7.73 12.91 -16.36
N ASP A 238 7.33 14.18 -16.32
CA ASP A 238 8.21 15.33 -16.54
C ASP A 238 9.19 15.56 -15.38
N ALA A 239 8.85 15.06 -14.18
CA ALA A 239 9.73 15.10 -13.03
C ALA A 239 10.88 14.07 -13.09
N LYS A 240 10.88 13.14 -14.05
CA LYS A 240 11.90 12.08 -14.09
C LYS A 240 13.28 12.60 -14.51
N PRO A 241 14.37 12.03 -13.95
CA PRO A 241 15.71 12.44 -14.32
C PRO A 241 15.97 12.30 -15.82
N PRO A 242 16.74 13.22 -16.45
CA PRO A 242 17.10 13.11 -17.86
C PRO A 242 17.75 11.77 -18.20
N GLY A 243 17.36 11.19 -19.34
CA GLY A 243 17.87 9.90 -19.81
C GLY A 243 17.25 8.67 -19.13
N LYS A 244 16.35 8.85 -18.16
CA LYS A 244 15.55 7.77 -17.57
C LYS A 244 14.27 7.52 -18.35
N VAL A 245 13.85 6.26 -18.44
CA VAL A 245 12.63 5.86 -19.16
C VAL A 245 11.50 5.66 -18.17
N ALA A 246 10.52 6.56 -18.20
CA ALA A 246 9.25 6.40 -17.50
C ALA A 246 8.18 5.79 -18.43
N LYS A 247 7.38 4.86 -17.89
CA LYS A 247 6.21 4.31 -18.57
C LYS A 247 4.98 4.42 -17.69
N TYR A 248 3.92 4.95 -18.29
CA TYR A 248 2.58 4.89 -17.77
C TYR A 248 1.81 3.77 -18.47
N VAL A 249 1.16 2.89 -17.70
CA VAL A 249 0.31 1.82 -18.21
C VAL A 249 -1.01 1.80 -17.46
N TRP A 250 -2.09 1.37 -18.12
CA TRP A 250 -3.41 1.36 -17.51
C TRP A 250 -4.17 0.04 -17.72
N HIS A 251 -3.56 -0.90 -18.45
CA HIS A 251 -4.16 -2.18 -18.82
C HIS A 251 -3.16 -3.33 -18.70
N ARG A 252 -3.64 -4.49 -18.23
CA ARG A 252 -2.86 -5.72 -18.00
C ARG A 252 -1.96 -6.10 -19.16
N ARG A 253 -2.50 -6.02 -20.38
CA ARG A 253 -1.76 -6.38 -21.59
C ARG A 253 -0.51 -5.53 -21.76
N ASP A 254 -0.62 -4.23 -21.50
CA ASP A 254 0.48 -3.30 -21.68
C ASP A 254 1.52 -3.46 -20.57
N LEU A 255 1.05 -3.69 -19.33
CA LEU A 255 1.90 -4.04 -18.19
C LEU A 255 2.74 -5.30 -18.50
N LEU A 256 2.12 -6.36 -19.03
CA LEU A 256 2.79 -7.62 -19.37
C LEU A 256 3.70 -7.51 -20.60
N ALA A 257 3.48 -6.52 -21.47
CA ALA A 257 4.30 -6.29 -22.66
C ALA A 257 5.54 -5.43 -22.39
N LEU A 258 5.71 -4.89 -21.17
CA LEU A 258 6.86 -4.05 -20.83
C LEU A 258 8.17 -4.83 -20.89
N ASN A 259 9.16 -4.26 -21.57
CA ASN A 259 10.54 -4.72 -21.45
C ASN A 259 11.17 -4.12 -20.19
N LEU A 260 11.15 -4.87 -19.08
CA LEU A 260 11.63 -4.43 -17.76
C LEU A 260 13.11 -4.05 -17.72
N SER A 261 13.92 -4.47 -18.70
CA SER A 261 15.34 -4.05 -18.79
C SER A 261 15.53 -2.62 -19.31
N ARG A 262 14.47 -2.00 -19.84
CA ARG A 262 14.49 -0.66 -20.48
C ARG A 262 13.59 0.35 -19.80
N VAL A 263 12.95 0.00 -18.68
CA VAL A 263 12.02 0.86 -17.95
C VAL A 263 12.63 1.12 -16.58
N ASP A 264 12.92 2.39 -16.29
CA ASP A 264 13.44 2.81 -14.99
C ASP A 264 12.31 3.13 -14.01
N PHE A 265 11.21 3.70 -14.51
CA PHE A 265 10.06 4.11 -13.70
C PHE A 265 8.75 3.62 -14.31
N LEU A 266 7.88 3.07 -13.47
CA LEU A 266 6.58 2.53 -13.87
C LEU A 266 5.47 3.10 -12.99
N LEU A 267 4.50 3.76 -13.63
CA LEU A 267 3.21 4.12 -13.05
C LEU A 267 2.14 3.30 -13.75
N GLY A 268 1.52 2.39 -13.02
CA GLY A 268 0.41 1.56 -13.50
C GLY A 268 -0.86 1.87 -12.72
N GLU A 269 -1.86 2.43 -13.38
CA GLU A 269 -3.14 2.72 -12.74
C GLU A 269 -4.33 2.11 -13.49
N SER A 270 -5.10 1.26 -12.80
CA SER A 270 -6.42 0.83 -13.28
C SER A 270 -7.52 1.79 -12.80
N TRP A 271 -8.72 1.72 -13.39
CA TRP A 271 -9.84 2.52 -12.89
C TRP A 271 -10.34 2.02 -11.53
N HIS A 272 -10.55 0.71 -11.41
CA HIS A 272 -11.08 0.07 -10.22
C HIS A 272 -9.99 -0.04 -9.14
N PRO A 273 -10.33 -0.28 -7.86
CA PRO A 273 -9.40 -0.90 -6.93
C PRO A 273 -9.04 -2.33 -7.39
N ARG A 274 -8.27 -2.44 -8.48
CA ARG A 274 -7.54 -3.64 -8.91
C ARG A 274 -6.19 -3.19 -9.46
N VAL A 275 -5.17 -4.04 -9.34
CA VAL A 275 -3.89 -3.82 -10.04
C VAL A 275 -4.17 -3.95 -11.55
N PRO A 276 -3.66 -3.04 -12.41
CA PRO A 276 -3.91 -3.05 -13.84
C PRO A 276 -3.46 -4.33 -14.55
#